data_AF-A0A8J5TN56-F1
#
_entry.id   AF-A0A8J5TN56-F1
#
_cell.length_a   1.000
_cell.length_b   1.000
_cell.length_c   1.000
_cell.angle_alpha   90.00
_cell.angle_beta   90.00
_cell.angle_gamma   90.00
#
_symmetry.space_group_name_H-M   'P 1'
#
loop_
_entity.id
_entity.type
_entity.pdbx_description
1 polymer ?
#
loop_
_entity_poly.entity_id
_entity_poly.type
_entity_poly.pdbx_seq_one_letter_code
_entity_poly.pdbx_strand_id
1 'polypeptide(L)'
;MLILRRDAAFERSAGQVSCDLEDLTRERERQDLMKLPVGLMPESAFRLLTLFYKTYNEKVNDWARQRSFNIKKPVYLGPQILLLQSGDVQLQDDRISVVIFIPRPKSTQDKEGTMVANEEITMRTKSLGSQKFSVSIQSSIGGPVFARSSNEFEVGDIVILEGGERLSWRDNGGLPERNKDVCMLCALHQTNKVAPEKKDTN
;
A
#
# COMPACT_ATOMS: atom_id res chain seq x y z
N MET A 1 8.59 5.73 9.23
CA MET A 1 8.01 5.75 7.87
C MET A 1 8.76 6.65 6.87
N LEU A 2 8.64 6.33 5.58
CA LEU A 2 8.98 7.18 4.42
C LEU A 2 7.77 7.26 3.49
N ILE A 3 7.39 8.47 3.06
CA ILE A 3 6.29 8.70 2.10
C ILE A 3 6.88 9.15 0.77
N LEU A 4 6.47 8.50 -0.31
CA LEU A 4 6.81 8.86 -1.68
C LEU A 4 5.52 9.17 -2.43
N ARG A 5 5.36 10.45 -2.81
CA ARG A 5 4.20 10.90 -3.56
C ARG A 5 4.26 10.42 -5.01
N ARG A 6 3.11 10.03 -5.54
CA ARG A 6 2.96 9.56 -6.91
C ARG A 6 3.40 10.60 -7.92
N ASP A 7 4.08 10.14 -8.97
CA ASP A 7 4.21 10.86 -10.22
C ASP A 7 3.22 10.30 -11.26
N ALA A 8 3.22 10.87 -12.47
CA ALA A 8 2.33 10.44 -13.55
C ALA A 8 2.53 8.97 -13.98
N ALA A 9 3.73 8.41 -13.80
CA ALA A 9 4.01 7.01 -14.15
C ALA A 9 3.42 6.06 -13.10
N PHE A 10 3.59 6.37 -11.81
CA PHE A 10 3.00 5.60 -10.71
C PHE A 10 1.49 5.71 -10.67
N GLU A 11 0.92 6.92 -10.86
CA GLU A 11 -0.52 7.09 -10.99
C GLU A 11 -1.09 6.18 -12.09
N ARG A 12 -0.50 6.23 -13.29
CA ARG A 12 -0.97 5.43 -14.42
C ARG A 12 -0.82 3.93 -14.16
N SER A 13 0.34 3.49 -13.68
CA SER A 13 0.61 2.07 -13.45
C SER A 13 -0.23 1.51 -12.30
N ALA A 14 -0.48 2.28 -11.23
CA ALA A 14 -1.34 1.88 -10.13
C ALA A 14 -2.80 1.82 -10.56
N GLY A 15 -3.26 2.78 -11.37
CA GLY A 15 -4.61 2.80 -11.94
C GLY A 15 -4.93 1.58 -12.84
N GLN A 16 -3.92 0.88 -13.35
CA GLN A 16 -4.06 -0.35 -14.13
C GLN A 16 -4.18 -1.63 -13.28
N VAL A 17 -3.95 -1.54 -11.97
CA VAL A 17 -4.16 -2.67 -11.06
C VAL A 17 -5.67 -2.83 -10.84
N SER A 18 -6.21 -3.95 -11.31
CA SER A 18 -7.63 -4.27 -11.23
C SER A 18 -7.79 -5.69 -10.73
N CYS A 19 -8.67 -5.86 -9.74
CA CYS A 19 -9.16 -7.14 -9.25
C CYS A 19 -10.63 -6.99 -8.86
N ASP A 20 -11.33 -8.10 -8.72
CA ASP A 20 -12.73 -8.10 -8.30
C ASP A 20 -12.84 -8.28 -6.79
N LEU A 21 -13.83 -7.61 -6.18
CA LEU A 21 -14.06 -7.69 -4.74
C LEU A 21 -14.43 -9.12 -4.29
N GLU A 22 -15.11 -9.87 -5.17
CA GLU A 22 -15.57 -11.24 -4.94
C GLU A 22 -14.42 -12.26 -4.85
N ASP A 23 -13.28 -11.95 -5.48
CA ASP A 23 -12.09 -12.79 -5.45
C ASP A 23 -11.27 -12.63 -4.16
N LEU A 24 -11.57 -11.59 -3.37
CA LEU A 24 -10.90 -11.34 -2.11
C LEU A 24 -11.43 -12.28 -1.03
N THR A 25 -10.50 -12.89 -0.29
CA THR A 25 -10.81 -13.77 0.84
C THR A 25 -10.48 -13.08 2.16
N ARG A 26 -11.31 -13.28 3.19
CA ARG A 26 -11.01 -12.74 4.52
C ARG A 26 -9.80 -13.46 5.12
N GLU A 27 -8.91 -12.70 5.75
CA GLU A 27 -7.84 -13.30 6.53
C GLU A 27 -8.41 -13.98 7.78
N ARG A 28 -7.93 -15.19 8.09
CA ARG A 28 -8.57 -16.09 9.08
C ARG A 28 -8.71 -15.46 10.47
N GLU A 29 -7.73 -14.65 10.85
CA GLU A 29 -7.65 -14.01 12.16
C GLU A 29 -8.17 -12.57 12.16
N ARG A 30 -8.57 -12.04 10.99
CA ARG A 30 -8.92 -10.63 10.79
C ARG A 30 -10.09 -10.45 9.84
N GLN A 31 -11.27 -10.24 10.41
CA GLN A 31 -12.51 -10.02 9.66
C GLN A 31 -12.52 -8.70 8.88
N ASP A 32 -11.68 -7.75 9.26
CA ASP A 32 -11.55 -6.39 8.71
C ASP A 32 -10.50 -6.27 7.59
N LEU A 33 -9.79 -7.36 7.31
CA LEU A 33 -8.73 -7.44 6.29
C LEU A 33 -9.06 -8.54 5.29
N MET A 34 -9.18 -8.16 4.03
CA MET A 34 -9.31 -9.10 2.93
C MET A 34 -8.05 -9.13 2.08
N LYS A 35 -7.81 -10.26 1.42
CA LYS A 35 -6.61 -10.51 0.64
C LYS A 35 -6.92 -11.27 -0.63
N LEU A 36 -6.25 -10.86 -1.70
CA LEU A 36 -6.32 -11.57 -2.98
C LEU A 36 -5.45 -12.83 -2.93
N PRO A 37 -6.00 -14.01 -3.24
CA PRO A 37 -5.22 -15.23 -3.41
C PRO A 37 -4.12 -15.04 -4.45
N VAL A 38 -2.95 -15.62 -4.20
CA VAL A 38 -1.75 -15.44 -5.06
C VAL A 38 -2.01 -15.87 -6.50
N GLY A 39 -2.81 -16.93 -6.72
CA GLY A 39 -3.15 -17.42 -8.05
C GLY A 39 -4.01 -16.46 -8.90
N LEU A 40 -4.61 -15.44 -8.28
CA LEU A 40 -5.44 -14.43 -8.94
C LEU A 40 -4.73 -13.08 -9.08
N MET A 41 -3.44 -13.01 -8.72
CA MET A 41 -2.69 -11.76 -8.75
C MET A 41 -2.56 -11.22 -10.18
N PRO A 42 -3.03 -10.00 -10.48
CA PRO A 42 -2.97 -9.45 -11.83
C PRO A 42 -1.53 -9.10 -12.21
N GLU A 43 -1.17 -9.28 -13.48
CA GLU A 43 0.17 -8.96 -14.01
C GLU A 43 0.54 -7.48 -13.79
N SER A 44 -0.45 -6.57 -13.82
CA SER A 44 -0.24 -5.15 -13.53
C SER A 44 0.28 -4.90 -12.11
N ALA A 45 -0.06 -5.73 -11.13
CA ALA A 45 0.50 -5.61 -9.78
C ALA A 45 2.01 -5.93 -9.75
N PHE A 46 2.43 -6.97 -10.47
CA PHE A 46 3.86 -7.30 -10.60
C PHE A 46 4.63 -6.20 -11.35
N ARG A 47 4.04 -5.65 -12.43
CA ARG A 47 4.64 -4.53 -13.18
C ARG A 47 4.79 -3.28 -12.31
N LEU A 48 3.78 -2.94 -11.51
CA LEU A 48 3.83 -1.81 -10.59
C LEU A 48 4.93 -1.99 -9.54
N LEU A 49 5.03 -3.17 -8.94
CA LEU A 49 6.09 -3.45 -7.96
C LEU A 49 7.48 -3.44 -8.60
N THR A 50 7.61 -3.92 -9.84
CA THR A 50 8.86 -3.83 -10.61
C THR A 50 9.25 -2.39 -10.89
N LEU A 51 8.29 -1.54 -11.27
CA LEU A 51 8.50 -0.11 -11.46
C LEU A 51 8.97 0.55 -10.15
N PHE A 52 8.36 0.20 -9.02
CA PHE A 52 8.80 0.66 -7.70
C PHE A 52 10.27 0.35 -7.44
N TYR A 53 10.70 -0.91 -7.59
CA TYR A 53 12.10 -1.26 -7.33
C TYR A 53 13.06 -0.62 -8.34
N LYS A 54 12.65 -0.46 -9.60
CA LYS A 54 13.50 0.24 -10.58
C LYS A 54 13.73 1.70 -10.21
N THR A 55 12.70 2.37 -9.68
CA THR A 55 12.73 3.83 -9.45
C THR A 55 13.23 4.21 -8.06
N TYR A 56 12.84 3.47 -7.01
CA TYR A 56 13.04 3.90 -5.63
C TYR A 56 13.91 2.97 -4.78
N ASN A 57 14.41 1.85 -5.32
CA ASN A 57 15.16 0.88 -4.51
C ASN A 57 16.36 1.50 -3.81
N GLU A 58 17.18 2.32 -4.48
CA GLU A 58 18.32 2.98 -3.84
C GLU A 58 17.88 3.91 -2.70
N LYS A 59 16.93 4.80 -2.98
CA LYS A 59 16.38 5.75 -2.00
C LYS A 59 15.81 5.05 -0.75
N VAL A 60 15.13 3.92 -0.94
CA VAL A 60 14.54 3.14 0.17
C VAL A 60 15.63 2.43 0.97
N ASN A 61 16.66 1.88 0.31
CA ASN A 61 17.79 1.29 1.01
C ASN A 61 18.61 2.33 1.78
N ASP A 62 18.80 3.53 1.23
CA ASP A 62 19.49 4.63 1.92
C ASP A 62 18.71 5.09 3.16
N TRP A 63 17.41 5.30 3.01
CA TRP A 63 16.52 5.62 4.12
C TRP A 63 16.54 4.52 5.19
N ALA A 64 16.45 3.23 4.80
CA ALA A 64 16.49 2.12 5.74
C ALA A 64 17.80 2.08 6.52
N ARG A 65 18.95 2.30 5.86
CA ARG A 65 20.27 2.36 6.50
C ARG A 65 20.37 3.51 7.51
N GLN A 66 19.84 4.69 7.19
CA GLN A 66 19.76 5.82 8.13
C GLN A 66 18.90 5.51 9.36
N ARG A 67 17.97 4.54 9.24
CA ARG A 67 17.13 4.03 10.31
C ARG A 67 17.69 2.76 10.97
N SER A 68 18.96 2.41 10.73
CA SER A 68 19.61 1.22 11.28
C SER A 68 19.00 -0.11 10.83
N PHE A 69 18.37 -0.14 9.65
CA PHE A 69 17.87 -1.35 9.00
C PHE A 69 18.69 -1.69 7.77
N ASN A 70 19.00 -2.98 7.61
CA ASN A 70 19.50 -3.52 6.35
C ASN A 70 18.44 -4.45 5.73
N ILE A 71 17.92 -4.08 4.56
CA ILE A 71 16.88 -4.83 3.84
C ILE A 71 17.52 -6.05 3.17
N LYS A 72 17.10 -7.26 3.56
CA LYS A 72 17.55 -8.49 2.92
C LYS A 72 16.93 -8.62 1.53
N LYS A 73 17.72 -9.14 0.59
CA LYS A 73 17.22 -9.68 -0.69
C LYS A 73 17.03 -11.19 -0.55
N PRO A 74 16.00 -11.81 -1.16
CA PRO A 74 14.90 -11.23 -1.94
C PRO A 74 13.72 -10.75 -1.06
N VAL A 75 12.62 -10.31 -1.70
CA VAL A 75 11.32 -10.03 -1.04
C VAL A 75 10.91 -11.25 -0.22
N TYR A 76 10.51 -11.04 1.03
CA TYR A 76 10.09 -12.11 1.93
C TYR A 76 8.68 -12.60 1.61
N LEU A 77 7.77 -11.66 1.38
CA LEU A 77 6.39 -11.95 1.06
C LEU A 77 5.83 -10.86 0.17
N GLY A 78 5.35 -11.21 -1.03
CA GLY A 78 4.72 -10.28 -1.96
C GLY A 78 4.97 -10.61 -3.42
N PRO A 79 4.26 -9.94 -4.35
CA PRO A 79 3.21 -8.94 -4.09
C PRO A 79 1.96 -9.52 -3.41
N GLN A 80 1.30 -8.71 -2.60
CA GLN A 80 0.00 -9.02 -1.97
C GLN A 80 -0.96 -7.86 -2.17
N ILE A 81 -2.18 -8.14 -2.61
CA ILE A 81 -3.25 -7.14 -2.62
C ILE A 81 -4.08 -7.33 -1.37
N LEU A 82 -4.18 -6.27 -0.58
CA LEU A 82 -4.92 -6.22 0.68
C LEU A 82 -6.00 -5.14 0.60
N LEU A 83 -7.19 -5.46 1.09
CA LEU A 83 -8.28 -4.51 1.28
C LEU A 83 -8.54 -4.36 2.78
N LEU A 84 -8.21 -3.19 3.32
CA LEU A 84 -8.45 -2.85 4.72
C LEU A 84 -9.77 -2.10 4.83
N GLN A 85 -10.75 -2.73 5.48
CA GLN A 85 -12.10 -2.16 5.64
C GLN A 85 -12.18 -1.28 6.89
N SER A 86 -11.46 -1.65 7.95
CA SER A 86 -11.30 -0.85 9.17
C SER A 86 -10.10 -1.38 9.97
N GLY A 87 -9.66 -0.66 10.99
CA GLY A 87 -8.66 -1.15 11.95
C GLY A 87 -7.22 -0.91 11.51
N ASP A 88 -6.31 -1.73 12.06
CA ASP A 88 -4.87 -1.47 12.02
C ASP A 88 -4.10 -2.65 11.42
N VAL A 89 -3.17 -2.39 10.50
CA VAL A 89 -2.18 -3.36 10.03
C VAL A 89 -0.85 -3.05 10.73
N GLN A 90 -0.45 -3.90 11.66
CA GLN A 90 0.83 -3.77 12.37
C GLN A 90 1.93 -4.55 11.66
N LEU A 91 3.07 -3.90 11.50
CA LEU A 91 4.28 -4.52 10.96
C LEU A 91 5.12 -5.12 12.09
N GLN A 92 5.68 -6.31 11.86
CA GLN A 92 6.63 -6.95 12.79
C GLN A 92 7.94 -6.14 12.86
N ASP A 93 8.60 -6.14 14.02
CA ASP A 93 9.76 -5.29 14.33
C ASP A 93 10.99 -5.52 13.43
N ASP A 94 11.11 -6.70 12.82
CA ASP A 94 12.21 -7.10 11.94
C ASP A 94 11.84 -7.00 10.45
N ARG A 95 10.83 -6.20 10.12
CA ARG A 95 10.33 -6.05 8.75
C ARG A 95 10.32 -4.61 8.27
N ILE A 96 10.43 -4.46 6.96
CA ILE A 96 10.04 -3.24 6.24
C ILE A 96 8.95 -3.63 5.24
N SER A 97 7.88 -2.85 5.17
CA SER A 97 6.79 -3.06 4.21
C SER A 97 6.74 -1.92 3.22
N VAL A 98 6.77 -2.26 1.94
CA VAL A 98 6.35 -1.38 0.85
C VAL A 98 4.84 -1.48 0.74
N VAL A 99 4.16 -0.35 0.75
CA VAL A 99 2.70 -0.27 0.59
C VAL A 99 2.42 0.76 -0.50
N ILE A 100 1.78 0.32 -1.58
CA ILE A 100 1.39 1.17 -2.71
C ILE A 100 -0.13 1.23 -2.75
N PHE A 101 -0.71 2.43 -2.71
CA PHE A 101 -2.16 2.59 -2.78
C PHE A 101 -2.65 2.32 -4.20
N ILE A 102 -3.64 1.45 -4.34
CA ILE A 102 -4.21 1.03 -5.62
C ILE A 102 -5.73 1.27 -5.63
N PRO A 103 -6.38 1.26 -6.81
CA PRO A 103 -7.82 1.43 -6.88
C PRO A 103 -8.57 0.38 -6.04
N ARG A 104 -9.75 0.77 -5.55
CA ARG A 104 -10.68 -0.19 -4.94
C ARG A 104 -11.00 -1.32 -5.93
N PRO A 105 -11.08 -2.58 -5.46
CA PRO A 105 -11.54 -3.70 -6.28
C PRO A 105 -12.94 -3.43 -6.83
N LYS A 106 -13.21 -3.89 -8.05
CA LYS A 106 -14.50 -3.66 -8.71
C LYS A 106 -15.58 -4.48 -8.04
N SER A 107 -16.74 -3.87 -7.81
CA SER A 107 -17.95 -4.59 -7.43
C SER A 107 -18.79 -4.93 -8.66
N THR A 108 -19.66 -5.92 -8.55
CA THR A 108 -20.56 -6.33 -9.64
C THR A 108 -21.54 -5.21 -10.05
N GLN A 109 -21.88 -4.31 -9.12
CA GLN A 109 -22.65 -3.10 -9.40
C GLN A 109 -21.89 -2.08 -10.27
N ASP A 110 -20.56 -2.03 -10.16
CA ASP A 110 -19.72 -1.17 -11.02
C ASP A 110 -19.63 -1.70 -12.47
N LYS A 111 -19.86 -3.02 -12.66
CA LYS A 111 -19.82 -3.67 -13.97
C LYS A 111 -21.09 -3.36 -14.79
N GLU A 112 -22.26 -3.32 -14.15
CA GLU A 112 -23.55 -3.03 -14.82
C GLU A 112 -23.69 -1.58 -15.29
N GLY A 113 -23.16 -0.61 -14.54
CA GLY A 113 -23.16 0.81 -14.94
C GLY A 113 -22.35 1.11 -16.21
N THR A 114 -21.54 0.16 -16.68
CA THR A 114 -20.71 0.30 -17.89
C THR A 114 -21.35 -0.34 -19.13
N MET A 115 -22.38 -1.17 -18.98
CA MET A 115 -23.02 -1.86 -20.13
C MET A 115 -24.06 -1.00 -20.89
N VAL A 116 -24.43 0.19 -20.40
CA VAL A 116 -25.44 1.06 -21.06
C VAL A 116 -24.80 2.13 -21.97
N ALA A 117 -23.48 2.15 -22.14
CA ALA A 117 -22.79 3.13 -22.98
C ALA A 117 -21.90 2.44 -24.02
N ASN A 118 -22.52 1.66 -24.90
CA ASN A 118 -21.88 1.14 -26.09
C ASN A 118 -22.40 1.93 -27.31
N GLU A 119 -21.91 3.15 -27.46
CA GLU A 119 -21.73 3.83 -28.75
C GLU A 119 -20.86 5.07 -28.55
N GLU A 120 -19.93 5.26 -29.49
CA GLU A 120 -18.90 6.30 -29.55
C GLU A 120 -17.64 6.12 -28.69
N ILE A 121 -16.70 5.45 -29.36
CA ILE A 121 -15.25 5.65 -29.27
C ILE A 121 -14.94 7.16 -29.25
N THR A 122 -14.81 7.73 -28.07
CA THR A 122 -13.98 8.91 -27.87
C THR A 122 -13.19 8.72 -26.58
N MET A 123 -11.89 9.00 -26.68
CA MET A 123 -10.94 9.05 -25.58
C MET A 123 -11.47 9.92 -24.43
N ARG A 124 -12.25 9.34 -23.54
CA ARG A 124 -12.37 9.78 -22.17
C ARG A 124 -11.68 8.70 -21.36
N THR A 125 -10.37 8.87 -21.21
CA THR A 125 -9.73 8.71 -19.90
C THR A 125 -10.61 9.47 -18.91
N LYS A 126 -11.71 8.84 -18.45
CA LYS A 126 -12.32 9.20 -17.19
C LYS A 126 -11.16 9.01 -16.23
N SER A 127 -10.53 10.12 -15.83
CA SER A 127 -9.63 10.07 -14.70
C SER A 127 -10.45 9.35 -13.63
N LEU A 128 -9.95 8.22 -13.12
CA LEU A 128 -10.48 7.70 -11.89
C LEU A 128 -10.35 8.88 -10.93
N GLY A 129 -11.46 9.60 -10.69
CA GLY A 129 -11.42 10.85 -9.96
C GLY A 129 -10.67 10.59 -8.67
N SER A 130 -9.57 11.33 -8.46
CA SER A 130 -8.51 11.01 -7.50
C SER A 130 -9.08 10.40 -6.22
N GLN A 131 -8.99 9.07 -6.11
CA GLN A 131 -9.48 8.37 -4.95
C GLN A 131 -8.52 8.71 -3.81
N LYS A 132 -9.01 9.52 -2.87
CA LYS A 132 -8.27 9.99 -1.70
C LYS A 132 -8.63 9.16 -0.48
N PHE A 133 -7.61 8.78 0.27
CA PHE A 133 -7.71 7.99 1.49
C PHE A 133 -7.04 8.75 2.64
N SER A 134 -7.71 8.89 3.78
CA SER A 134 -7.13 9.47 4.99
C SER A 134 -6.58 8.37 5.92
N VAL A 135 -5.31 8.02 5.77
CA VAL A 135 -4.69 6.94 6.52
C VAL A 135 -3.87 7.50 7.69
N SER A 136 -4.03 6.89 8.86
CA SER A 136 -3.24 7.23 10.03
C SER A 136 -2.08 6.24 10.15
N ILE A 137 -0.87 6.73 10.36
CA ILE A 137 0.31 5.90 10.64
C ILE A 137 0.73 6.15 12.09
N GLN A 138 0.87 5.07 12.85
CA GLN A 138 1.34 5.09 14.22
C GLN A 138 2.77 4.54 14.27
N SER A 139 3.69 5.33 14.81
CA SER A 139 5.08 4.94 15.01
C SER A 139 5.35 4.82 16.51
N SER A 140 5.98 3.71 16.92
CA SER A 140 6.35 3.52 18.32
C SER A 140 7.44 4.52 18.72
N ILE A 141 7.24 5.24 19.82
CA ILE A 141 8.23 6.18 20.37
C ILE A 141 8.82 5.70 21.71
N GLY A 142 8.27 4.63 22.29
CA GLY A 142 8.75 3.99 23.52
C GLY A 142 7.62 3.38 24.33
N GLY A 143 7.81 2.14 24.81
CA GLY A 143 6.80 1.42 25.59
C GLY A 143 5.45 1.33 24.85
N PRO A 144 4.30 1.58 25.52
CA PRO A 144 2.98 1.57 24.88
C PRO A 144 2.63 2.90 24.16
N VAL A 145 3.57 3.84 24.03
CA VAL A 145 3.30 5.18 23.49
C VAL A 145 3.60 5.23 22.00
N PHE A 146 2.64 5.71 21.23
CA PHE A 146 2.73 5.85 19.77
C PHE A 146 2.55 7.31 19.35
N ALA A 147 3.42 7.78 18.47
CA ALA A 147 3.19 9.00 17.72
C ALA A 147 2.23 8.70 16.57
N ARG A 148 1.18 9.50 16.40
CA ARG A 148 0.17 9.33 15.34
C ARG A 148 0.31 10.44 14.30
N SER A 149 0.39 10.07 13.04
CA SER A 149 0.37 11.01 11.90
C SER A 149 -0.80 10.66 10.99
N SER A 150 -1.65 11.64 10.68
CA SER A 150 -2.75 11.48 9.73
C SER A 150 -2.32 12.03 8.38
N ASN A 151 -2.41 11.22 7.34
CA ASN A 151 -1.94 11.57 6.01
C ASN A 151 -3.03 11.26 4.97
N GLU A 152 -3.26 12.18 4.06
CA GLU A 152 -4.04 11.90 2.85
C GLU A 152 -3.15 11.24 1.81
N PHE A 153 -3.66 10.18 1.17
CA PHE A 153 -3.00 9.43 0.11
C PHE A 153 -3.91 9.31 -1.10
N GLU A 154 -3.30 9.18 -2.28
CA GLU A 154 -3.99 8.95 -3.55
C GLU A 154 -3.51 7.64 -4.19
N VAL A 155 -4.28 7.12 -5.16
CA VAL A 155 -3.85 5.95 -5.95
C VAL A 155 -2.51 6.22 -6.62
N GLY A 156 -1.53 5.36 -6.33
CA GLY A 156 -0.14 5.45 -6.79
C GLY A 156 0.81 6.01 -5.75
N ASP A 157 0.32 6.62 -4.65
CA ASP A 157 1.19 7.00 -3.55
C ASP A 157 1.79 5.75 -2.89
N ILE A 158 2.98 5.92 -2.32
CA ILE A 158 3.72 4.84 -1.69
C ILE A 158 4.08 5.25 -0.26
N VAL A 159 3.88 4.34 0.68
CA VAL A 159 4.43 4.45 2.02
C VAL A 159 5.31 3.24 2.33
N ILE A 160 6.48 3.52 2.89
CA ILE A 160 7.39 2.53 3.44
C ILE A 160 7.25 2.56 4.95
N LEU A 161 6.82 1.44 5.50
CA LEU A 161 6.64 1.24 6.94
C LEU A 161 7.86 0.49 7.49
N GLU A 162 8.38 0.95 8.62
CA GLU A 162 9.41 0.25 9.40
C GLU A 162 8.77 -0.62 10.49
N GLY A 163 9.53 -1.60 10.99
CA GLY A 163 9.03 -2.55 11.97
C GLY A 163 8.50 -1.87 13.23
N GLY A 164 7.34 -2.35 13.71
CA GLY A 164 6.63 -1.76 14.82
C GLY A 164 5.66 -0.63 14.44
N GLU A 165 5.70 -0.12 13.20
CA GLU A 165 4.69 0.82 12.72
C GLU A 165 3.34 0.15 12.45
N ARG A 166 2.27 0.92 12.63
CA ARG A 166 0.90 0.50 12.35
C ARG A 166 0.27 1.43 11.33
N LEU A 167 -0.33 0.85 10.30
CA LEU A 167 -1.17 1.54 9.34
C LEU A 167 -2.63 1.37 9.76
N SER A 168 -3.29 2.48 10.09
CA SER A 168 -4.63 2.53 10.63
C SER A 168 -5.59 3.20 9.63
N TRP A 169 -6.73 2.56 9.40
CA TRP A 169 -7.84 3.12 8.65
C TRP A 169 -9.13 3.05 9.45
N ARG A 170 -9.88 4.15 9.48
CA ARG A 170 -11.26 4.16 9.97
C ARG A 170 -12.09 5.07 9.06
N ASP A 171 -13.32 4.65 8.81
CA ASP A 171 -14.33 5.54 8.26
C ASP A 171 -14.68 6.59 9.32
N ASN A 172 -14.40 7.86 9.02
CA ASN A 172 -14.70 8.97 9.91
C ASN A 172 -16.13 9.51 9.74
N GLY A 173 -16.95 8.86 8.90
CA GLY A 173 -18.28 9.32 8.54
C GLY A 173 -18.22 10.49 7.57
N GLY A 174 -18.94 10.38 6.45
CA GLY A 174 -19.03 11.46 5.44
C GLY A 174 -18.19 11.24 4.17
N LEU A 175 -17.51 10.10 4.04
CA LEU A 175 -16.87 9.72 2.79
C LEU A 175 -17.86 8.96 1.87
N PRO A 176 -17.80 9.18 0.54
CA PRO A 176 -18.59 8.39 -0.39
C PRO A 176 -18.22 6.90 -0.29
N GLU A 177 -19.13 5.99 -0.60
CA GLU A 177 -18.94 4.54 -0.37
C GLU A 177 -17.62 3.99 -0.93
N ARG A 178 -17.19 4.50 -2.09
CA ARG A 178 -15.93 4.18 -2.76
C ARG A 178 -14.66 4.47 -1.93
N ASN A 179 -14.77 5.22 -0.85
CA ASN A 179 -13.67 5.60 0.04
C ASN A 179 -13.83 5.00 1.45
N LYS A 180 -14.73 4.02 1.64
CA LYS A 180 -14.94 3.35 2.95
C LYS A 180 -13.86 2.32 3.29
N ASP A 181 -13.07 1.90 2.30
CA ASP A 181 -11.98 0.94 2.42
C ASP A 181 -10.72 1.43 1.70
N VAL A 182 -9.61 0.81 2.04
CA VAL A 182 -8.30 1.16 1.49
C VAL A 182 -7.70 -0.09 0.86
N CYS A 183 -7.49 -0.04 -0.46
CA CYS A 183 -6.87 -1.11 -1.22
C CYS A 183 -5.37 -0.82 -1.43
N MET A 184 -4.53 -1.81 -1.15
CA MET A 184 -3.09 -1.65 -1.12
C MET A 184 -2.41 -2.84 -1.80
N LEU A 185 -1.36 -2.55 -2.56
CA LEU A 185 -0.37 -3.52 -3.00
C LEU A 185 0.81 -3.48 -2.03
N CYS A 186 1.07 -4.61 -1.38
CA CYS A 186 2.09 -4.74 -0.35
C CYS A 186 3.22 -5.68 -0.78
N ALA A 187 4.44 -5.33 -0.38
CA ALA A 187 5.61 -6.22 -0.43
C ALA A 187 6.40 -6.09 0.87
N LEU A 188 6.61 -7.22 1.53
CA LEU A 188 7.25 -7.32 2.82
C LEU A 188 8.68 -7.80 2.67
N HIS A 189 9.60 -7.14 3.37
CA HIS A 189 11.01 -7.48 3.40
C HIS A 189 11.46 -7.85 4.81
N GLN A 190 12.35 -8.84 4.91
CA GLN A 190 13.09 -9.08 6.14
C GLN A 190 14.19 -8.04 6.30
N THR A 191 14.44 -7.63 7.53
CA THR A 191 15.54 -6.72 7.86
C THR A 191 16.42 -7.32 8.95
N ASN A 192 17.67 -6.89 8.98
CA ASN A 192 18.50 -7.00 10.18
C ASN A 192 18.62 -5.60 10.80
N LYS A 193 18.48 -5.51 12.12
CA LYS A 193 18.88 -4.30 12.86
C LYS A 193 20.40 -4.25 12.89
N VAL A 194 20.97 -3.20 12.32
CA VAL A 194 22.41 -2.95 12.36
C VAL A 194 22.65 -1.98 13.51
N ALA A 195 23.50 -2.35 14.46
CA ALA A 195 23.91 -1.42 15.51
C ALA A 195 24.50 -0.16 14.84
N PRO A 196 24.21 1.06 15.33
CA PRO A 196 24.86 2.24 14.80
C PRO A 196 26.38 2.03 14.91
N GLU A 197 27.10 2.19 13.79
CA GLU A 197 28.56 2.13 13.80
C GLU A 197 29.05 3.10 14.87
N LYS A 198 29.79 2.58 15.86
CA LYS A 198 30.56 3.44 16.75
C LYS A 198 31.47 4.25 15.84
N LYS A 199 31.24 5.55 15.75
CA LYS A 199 32.26 6.47 15.26
C LYS A 199 33.40 6.38 16.28
N ASP A 200 34.43 5.62 15.94
CA ASP A 200 35.71 5.72 16.63
C ASP A 200 36.23 7.14 16.34
N THR A 201 36.06 8.01 17.35
CA THR A 201 36.76 9.29 17.41
C THR A 201 38.24 8.98 17.64
N ASN A 202 39.03 9.05 16.57
CA ASN A 202 40.47 9.32 16.68
C ASN A 202 40.71 10.79 17.00
#